data_AF-A0A7J9Y963-F1
#
_entry.id   AF-A0A7J9Y963-F1
#
_cell.length_a   1.000
_cell.length_b   1.000
_cell.length_c   1.000
_cell.angle_alpha   90.00
_cell.angle_beta   90.00
_cell.angle_gamma   90.00
#
_symmetry.space_group_name_H-M   'P 1'
#
loop_
_entity.id
_entity.type
_entity.pdbx_description
1 polymer ?
#
loop_
_entity_poly.entity_id
_entity_poly.type
_entity_poly.pdbx_seq_one_letter_code
_entity_poly.pdbx_strand_id
1 'polypeptide(L)'
;MADPDTRRAARIATLVAIPAALLTAALLLWLLGGPGAPDASRTPDAARTPVPSGPVTMASRDLAPRAATVCRALLAKLPSTIRELPQRVVTSGAEQNAAYGEPPILLRCGVEPVTLPKTSTAVVYPLSGACWLPKKTREGTVWTTLDREVPVSVTVPKSLPEPGQWVAALSPHVADTPARERAPSGCRE
;
A
#
# COMPACT_ATOMS: atom_id res chain seq x y z
N MET A 1 10.28 -37.21 -73.24
CA MET A 1 8.88 -37.64 -73.13
C MET A 1 8.34 -37.20 -71.77
N ALA A 2 7.89 -35.95 -71.71
CA ALA A 2 7.00 -35.42 -70.69
C ALA A 2 6.14 -34.39 -71.45
N ASP A 3 4.84 -34.66 -71.49
CA ASP A 3 3.85 -34.05 -72.37
C ASP A 3 3.68 -32.53 -72.08
N PRO A 4 3.78 -31.63 -73.08
CA PRO A 4 3.56 -30.20 -72.86
C PRO A 4 2.16 -29.86 -72.32
N ASP A 5 1.15 -30.70 -72.57
CA ASP A 5 -0.23 -30.45 -72.10
C ASP A 5 -0.41 -30.66 -70.60
N THR A 6 0.31 -31.62 -69.99
CA THR A 6 0.28 -31.81 -68.53
C THR A 6 0.93 -30.67 -67.76
N ARG A 7 1.95 -30.00 -68.34
CA ARG A 7 2.56 -28.80 -67.76
C ARG A 7 1.64 -27.57 -67.82
N ARG A 8 0.74 -27.49 -68.81
CA ARG A 8 -0.22 -26.38 -68.97
C ARG A 8 -1.40 -26.54 -68.00
N ALA A 9 -1.91 -27.77 -67.84
CA ALA A 9 -2.97 -28.08 -66.89
C ALA A 9 -2.54 -27.86 -65.42
N ALA A 10 -1.31 -28.24 -65.06
CA ALA A 10 -0.76 -28.04 -63.72
C ALA A 10 -0.60 -26.56 -63.34
N ARG A 11 -0.30 -25.68 -64.31
CA ARG A 11 -0.15 -24.23 -64.10
C ARG A 11 -1.48 -23.50 -63.93
N ILE A 12 -2.56 -24.00 -64.53
CA ILE A 12 -3.90 -23.40 -64.42
C ILE A 12 -4.54 -23.75 -63.06
N ALA A 13 -4.29 -24.96 -62.55
CA ALA A 13 -4.79 -25.39 -61.25
C ALA A 13 -4.19 -24.59 -60.07
N THR A 14 -2.94 -24.11 -60.18
CA THR A 14 -2.30 -23.26 -59.15
C THR A 14 -2.77 -21.80 -59.20
N LEU A 15 -3.28 -21.34 -60.34
CA LEU A 15 -3.65 -19.94 -60.58
C LEU A 15 -4.95 -19.52 -59.86
N VAL A 16 -5.79 -20.48 -59.47
CA VAL A 16 -7.09 -20.22 -58.79
C VAL A 16 -7.04 -20.63 -57.32
N ALA A 17 -6.33 -21.70 -56.97
CA ALA A 17 -6.29 -22.21 -55.59
C ALA A 17 -5.57 -21.27 -54.63
N ILE A 18 -4.48 -20.62 -55.08
CA ILE A 18 -3.70 -19.69 -54.25
C ILE A 18 -4.48 -18.41 -53.90
N PRO A 19 -5.08 -17.68 -54.86
CA PRO A 19 -5.85 -16.47 -54.52
C PRO A 19 -7.07 -16.77 -53.66
N ALA A 20 -7.75 -17.92 -53.85
CA ALA A 20 -8.87 -18.32 -53.01
C ALA A 20 -8.46 -18.54 -51.55
N ALA A 21 -7.32 -19.20 -51.30
CA ALA A 21 -6.79 -19.42 -49.96
C ALA A 21 -6.31 -18.12 -49.28
N LEU A 22 -5.74 -17.18 -50.06
CA LEU A 22 -5.35 -15.87 -49.53
C LEU A 22 -6.55 -15.00 -49.17
N LEU A 23 -7.63 -15.04 -49.96
CA LEU A 23 -8.87 -14.31 -49.68
C LEU A 23 -9.57 -14.84 -48.43
N THR A 24 -9.64 -16.16 -48.23
CA THR A 24 -10.24 -16.74 -47.02
C THR A 24 -9.40 -16.43 -45.77
N ALA A 25 -8.07 -16.51 -45.85
CA ALA A 25 -7.18 -16.13 -44.76
C ALA A 25 -7.31 -14.63 -44.41
N ALA A 26 -7.35 -13.76 -45.41
CA ALA A 26 -7.53 -12.32 -45.21
C ALA A 26 -8.90 -11.98 -44.60
N LEU A 27 -9.98 -12.65 -45.03
CA LEU A 27 -11.32 -12.48 -44.49
C LEU A 27 -11.42 -12.95 -43.04
N LEU A 28 -10.79 -14.08 -42.71
CA LEU A 28 -10.69 -14.57 -41.32
C LEU A 28 -9.92 -13.58 -40.45
N LEU A 29 -8.81 -13.03 -40.95
CA LEU A 29 -8.03 -12.01 -40.24
C LEU A 29 -8.84 -10.72 -40.01
N TRP A 30 -9.69 -10.35 -40.97
CA TRP A 30 -10.54 -9.16 -40.85
C TRP A 30 -11.70 -9.38 -39.86
N LEU A 31 -12.33 -10.55 -39.86
CA LEU A 31 -13.41 -10.93 -38.93
C LEU A 31 -12.93 -11.09 -37.48
N LEU A 32 -11.69 -11.50 -37.25
CA LEU A 32 -11.10 -11.71 -35.92
C LEU A 32 -10.50 -10.45 -35.29
N GLY A 33 -10.63 -9.28 -35.93
CA GLY A 33 -10.06 -8.01 -35.45
C GLY A 33 -8.69 -7.74 -36.06
N GLY A 34 -8.67 -7.44 -37.37
CA GLY A 34 -7.47 -7.24 -38.19
C GLY A 34 -6.47 -6.20 -37.65
N PRO A 35 -5.36 -5.94 -38.35
CA PRO A 35 -4.25 -5.10 -37.88
C PRO A 35 -4.60 -3.59 -37.95
N GLY A 36 -5.72 -3.19 -37.38
CA GLY A 36 -5.80 -1.95 -36.65
C GLY A 36 -5.38 -2.29 -35.23
N ALA A 37 -4.08 -2.16 -34.93
CA ALA A 37 -3.66 -2.09 -33.54
C ALA A 37 -4.52 -0.98 -32.90
N PRO A 38 -5.36 -1.28 -31.88
CA PRO A 38 -5.85 -0.21 -31.05
C PRO A 38 -4.60 0.46 -30.51
N ASP A 39 -4.53 1.78 -30.62
CA ASP A 39 -3.53 2.62 -29.97
C ASP A 39 -3.46 2.19 -28.49
N ALA A 40 -2.57 1.26 -28.17
CA ALA A 40 -2.27 0.83 -26.81
C ALA A 40 -1.40 1.89 -26.12
N SER A 41 -1.60 3.15 -26.48
CA SER A 41 -0.87 4.34 -26.03
C SER A 41 -1.82 5.54 -25.98
N ARG A 42 -2.99 5.34 -25.39
CA ARG A 42 -3.72 6.32 -24.55
C ARG A 42 -5.09 5.74 -24.20
N THR A 43 -5.14 4.86 -23.20
CA THR A 43 -6.27 4.96 -22.28
C THR A 43 -6.10 6.33 -21.61
N PRO A 44 -7.04 7.28 -21.73
CA PRO A 44 -7.02 8.43 -20.85
C PRO A 44 -7.06 7.87 -19.43
N ASP A 45 -6.03 8.15 -18.65
CA ASP A 45 -5.98 7.99 -17.20
C ASP A 45 -6.98 8.96 -16.52
N ALA A 46 -8.18 9.09 -17.10
CA ALA A 46 -9.18 10.11 -16.82
C ALA A 46 -10.30 9.59 -15.90
N ALA A 47 -10.07 8.46 -15.22
CA ALA A 47 -10.99 7.92 -14.22
C ALA A 47 -10.33 7.60 -12.87
N ARG A 48 -9.05 7.93 -12.67
CA ARG A 48 -8.48 8.00 -11.33
C ARG A 48 -8.50 9.45 -10.91
N THR A 49 -9.47 9.82 -10.09
CA THR A 49 -9.33 11.00 -9.24
C THR A 49 -7.94 10.90 -8.59
N PRO A 50 -7.03 11.87 -8.79
CA PRO A 50 -5.73 11.81 -8.13
C PRO A 50 -5.97 11.70 -6.63
N VAL A 51 -5.62 10.55 -6.04
CA VAL A 51 -5.64 10.41 -4.59
C VAL A 51 -4.73 11.51 -4.06
N PRO A 52 -5.21 12.46 -3.24
CA PRO A 52 -4.40 13.56 -2.77
C PRO A 52 -3.15 13.02 -2.07
N SER A 53 -2.02 13.10 -2.76
CA SER A 53 -0.69 12.70 -2.28
C SER A 53 0.08 13.88 -1.69
N GLY A 54 -0.60 15.00 -1.50
CA GLY A 54 -0.03 16.24 -1.00
C GLY A 54 0.69 16.03 0.33
N PRO A 55 1.73 16.82 0.64
CA PRO A 55 2.46 16.67 1.88
C PRO A 55 1.59 16.87 3.12
N VAL A 56 1.88 16.14 4.19
CA VAL A 56 1.18 16.24 5.48
C VAL A 56 2.08 16.96 6.48
N THR A 57 1.61 18.07 7.02
CA THR A 57 2.32 18.79 8.08
C THR A 57 2.12 18.09 9.41
N MET A 58 3.20 17.62 10.02
CA MET A 58 3.20 17.03 11.36
C MET A 58 4.28 17.69 12.21
N ALA A 59 3.90 18.16 13.40
CA ALA A 59 4.85 18.73 14.35
C ALA A 59 5.89 17.68 14.77
N SER A 60 7.16 18.08 14.76
CA SER A 60 8.23 17.38 15.46
C SER A 60 8.23 17.75 16.95
N ARG A 61 8.92 16.95 17.75
CA ARG A 61 9.19 17.23 19.16
C ARG A 61 10.69 17.13 19.38
N ASP A 62 11.17 17.78 20.43
CA ASP A 62 12.53 17.54 20.87
C ASP A 62 12.57 16.20 21.63
N LEU A 63 13.30 15.23 21.09
CA LEU A 63 13.41 13.88 21.64
C LEU A 63 14.80 13.67 22.21
N ALA A 64 14.88 12.98 23.36
CA ALA A 64 16.17 12.54 23.88
C ALA A 64 16.95 11.73 22.82
N PRO A 65 18.29 11.78 22.78
CA PRO A 65 19.10 11.19 21.70
C PRO A 65 18.80 9.70 21.43
N ARG A 66 18.55 8.93 22.51
CA ARG A 66 18.14 7.53 22.42
C ARG A 66 16.80 7.36 21.72
N ALA A 67 15.79 8.15 22.09
CA ALA A 67 14.46 8.11 21.50
C ALA A 67 14.48 8.54 20.02
N ALA A 68 15.21 9.60 19.69
CA ALA A 68 15.39 10.04 18.30
C ALA A 68 16.03 8.94 17.42
N THR A 69 17.00 8.19 17.97
CA THR A 69 17.63 7.07 17.26
C THR A 69 16.65 5.92 17.00
N VAL A 70 15.87 5.53 18.01
CA VAL A 70 14.84 4.50 17.86
C VAL A 70 13.77 4.93 16.85
N CYS A 71 13.32 6.17 16.90
CA CYS A 71 12.29 6.67 15.97
C CYS A 71 12.77 6.67 14.52
N ARG A 72 13.99 7.14 14.24
CA ARG A 72 14.56 7.08 12.88
C ARG A 72 14.69 5.64 12.38
N ALA A 73 15.12 4.72 13.25
CA ALA A 73 15.22 3.30 12.90
C ALA A 73 13.84 2.68 12.60
N LEU A 74 12.80 3.04 13.37
CA LEU A 74 11.42 2.64 13.09
C LEU A 74 10.98 3.17 11.72
N LEU A 75 11.14 4.46 11.46
CA LEU A 75 10.68 5.08 10.20
C LEU A 75 11.41 4.52 8.98
N ALA A 76 12.70 4.21 9.09
CA ALA A 76 13.46 3.59 8.00
C ALA A 76 12.96 2.18 7.63
N LYS A 77 12.24 1.51 8.54
CA LYS A 77 11.65 0.18 8.34
C LYS A 77 10.18 0.21 7.94
N LEU A 78 9.54 1.38 7.97
CA LEU A 78 8.13 1.48 7.63
C LEU A 78 7.91 1.16 6.14
N PRO A 79 6.80 0.50 5.80
CA PRO A 79 6.51 0.15 4.41
C PRO A 79 6.08 1.40 3.64
N SER A 80 6.32 1.41 2.33
CA SER A 80 5.84 2.49 1.44
C SER A 80 4.31 2.53 1.32
N THR A 81 3.61 1.47 1.75
CA THR A 81 2.16 1.33 1.70
C THR A 81 1.66 0.55 2.91
N ILE A 82 0.55 0.97 3.50
CA ILE A 82 -0.20 0.16 4.46
C ILE A 82 -1.53 -0.25 3.82
N ARG A 83 -1.68 -1.56 3.57
CA ARG A 83 -2.77 -2.08 2.74
C ARG A 83 -2.83 -1.30 1.40
N GLU A 84 -3.94 -0.67 1.09
CA GLU A 84 -4.16 0.17 -0.11
C GLU A 84 -3.68 1.63 0.03
N LEU A 85 -3.20 2.06 1.20
CA LEU A 85 -2.86 3.47 1.45
C LEU A 85 -1.36 3.74 1.25
N PRO A 86 -0.96 4.56 0.25
CA PRO A 86 0.43 4.93 0.07
C PRO A 86 0.91 5.87 1.16
N GLN A 87 2.21 5.77 1.48
CA GLN A 87 2.89 6.71 2.37
C GLN A 87 2.94 8.10 1.72
N ARG A 88 2.81 9.13 2.56
CA ARG A 88 2.84 10.55 2.17
C ARG A 88 4.07 11.24 2.74
N VAL A 89 4.53 12.25 2.02
CA VAL A 89 5.63 13.12 2.46
C VAL A 89 5.20 13.88 3.72
N VAL A 90 6.08 13.91 4.73
CA VAL A 90 5.90 14.70 5.95
C VAL A 90 6.90 15.86 5.94
N THR A 91 6.45 17.10 6.13
CA THR A 91 7.28 18.29 5.87
C THR A 91 8.00 18.86 7.09
N SER A 92 7.49 18.66 8.31
CA SER A 92 8.03 19.31 9.53
C SER A 92 8.51 18.34 10.61
N GLY A 93 8.45 17.02 10.37
CA GLY A 93 8.82 16.02 11.36
C GLY A 93 9.03 14.62 10.80
N ALA A 94 9.55 14.51 9.58
CA ALA A 94 9.77 13.23 8.90
C ALA A 94 10.75 12.29 9.63
N GLU A 95 11.54 12.78 10.59
CA GLU A 95 12.48 11.97 11.38
C GLU A 95 11.79 11.19 12.53
N GLN A 96 10.54 11.53 12.85
CA GLN A 96 9.78 10.88 13.94
C GLN A 96 8.30 10.62 13.60
N ASN A 97 7.84 11.04 12.43
CA ASN A 97 6.45 10.93 12.01
C ASN A 97 6.32 10.33 10.61
N ALA A 98 5.22 9.60 10.36
CA ALA A 98 4.82 9.14 9.03
C ALA A 98 3.31 9.36 8.82
N ALA A 99 2.91 9.51 7.56
CA ALA A 99 1.51 9.66 7.17
C ALA A 99 1.16 8.72 6.00
N TYR A 100 -0.08 8.22 5.96
CA TYR A 100 -0.56 7.31 4.91
C TYR A 100 -1.96 7.67 4.45
N GLY A 101 -2.18 7.68 3.13
CA GLY A 101 -3.50 7.84 2.53
C GLY A 101 -4.18 9.20 2.74
N GLU A 102 -5.45 9.28 2.33
CA GLU A 102 -6.32 10.44 2.49
C GLU A 102 -7.73 9.96 2.89
N PRO A 103 -8.29 10.39 4.04
CA PRO A 103 -7.65 11.20 5.06
C PRO A 103 -6.49 10.47 5.74
N PRO A 104 -5.46 11.20 6.21
CA PRO A 104 -4.20 10.57 6.57
C PRO A 104 -4.28 9.82 7.90
N ILE A 105 -3.81 8.57 7.89
CA ILE A 105 -3.40 7.87 9.10
C ILE A 105 -2.05 8.45 9.53
N LEU A 106 -1.95 8.87 10.79
CA LEU A 106 -0.78 9.58 11.31
C LEU A 106 -0.05 8.72 12.33
N LEU A 107 1.18 8.31 12.04
CA LEU A 107 2.09 7.66 12.98
C LEU A 107 3.04 8.71 13.57
N ARG A 108 3.15 8.73 14.92
CA ARG A 108 4.07 9.57 15.68
C ARG A 108 4.88 8.72 16.65
N CYS A 109 6.19 8.72 16.52
CA CYS A 109 7.10 8.06 17.45
C CYS A 109 7.60 9.06 18.51
N GLY A 110 7.89 8.56 19.72
CA GLY A 110 8.37 9.38 20.83
C GLY A 110 7.28 10.22 21.49
N VAL A 111 6.06 9.69 21.55
CA VAL A 111 4.99 10.34 22.33
C VAL A 111 5.19 10.10 23.82
N GLU A 112 4.54 10.93 24.63
CA GLU A 112 4.60 10.80 26.09
C GLU A 112 4.08 9.42 26.53
N PRO A 113 4.80 8.72 27.42
CA PRO A 113 4.34 7.44 27.94
C PRO A 113 2.99 7.55 28.64
N VAL A 114 2.06 6.65 28.28
CA VAL A 114 0.81 6.52 29.01
C VAL A 114 1.03 5.64 30.23
N THR A 115 0.62 6.14 31.39
CA THR A 115 0.61 5.36 32.64
C THR A 115 -0.82 4.99 32.99
N LEU A 116 -1.09 3.69 33.07
CA LEU A 116 -2.39 3.18 33.51
C LEU A 116 -2.33 2.87 35.01
N PRO A 117 -3.28 3.37 35.83
CA PRO A 117 -3.40 2.94 37.22
C PRO A 117 -3.80 1.47 37.29
N LYS A 118 -3.48 0.79 38.40
CA LYS A 118 -3.85 -0.62 38.63
C LYS A 118 -5.37 -0.87 38.58
N THR A 119 -6.16 0.16 38.86
CA THR A 119 -7.63 0.13 38.82
C THR A 119 -8.21 0.49 37.45
N SER A 120 -7.37 0.68 36.43
CA SER A 120 -7.84 1.04 35.09
C SER A 120 -8.65 -0.10 34.48
N THR A 121 -9.81 0.25 33.92
CA THR A 121 -10.65 -0.64 33.11
C THR A 121 -10.38 -0.48 31.61
N ALA A 122 -9.30 0.21 31.25
CA ALA A 122 -8.94 0.43 29.85
C ALA A 122 -8.58 -0.90 29.17
N VAL A 123 -9.18 -1.14 28.01
CA VAL A 123 -8.91 -2.34 27.21
C VAL A 123 -7.66 -2.09 26.37
N VAL A 124 -6.66 -2.97 26.53
CA VAL A 124 -5.42 -2.98 25.75
C VAL A 124 -5.50 -4.11 24.73
N TYR A 125 -5.10 -3.84 23.49
CA TYR A 125 -5.19 -4.76 22.37
C TYR A 125 -3.79 -5.19 21.93
N PRO A 126 -3.42 -6.47 22.10
CA PRO A 126 -2.24 -7.02 21.45
C PRO A 126 -2.55 -7.21 19.97
N LEU A 127 -1.93 -6.41 19.11
CA LEU A 127 -2.11 -6.48 17.65
C LEU A 127 -0.75 -6.74 17.02
N SER A 128 -0.58 -7.90 16.41
CA SER A 128 0.60 -8.30 15.62
C SER A 128 1.95 -7.94 16.29
N GLY A 129 2.10 -8.29 17.57
CA GLY A 129 3.36 -8.13 18.32
C GLY A 129 3.55 -6.78 19.05
N ALA A 130 2.60 -5.86 18.96
CA ALA A 130 2.62 -4.60 19.71
C ALA A 130 1.32 -4.41 20.51
N CYS A 131 1.44 -3.82 21.69
CA CYS A 131 0.34 -3.69 22.64
C CYS A 131 -0.24 -2.27 22.63
N TRP A 132 -1.46 -2.11 22.11
CA TRP A 132 -2.04 -0.81 21.83
C TRP A 132 -3.20 -0.46 22.74
N LEU A 133 -3.18 0.77 23.24
CA LEU A 133 -4.28 1.39 23.96
C LEU A 133 -5.04 2.35 23.04
N PRO A 134 -6.29 2.04 22.64
CA PRO A 134 -7.12 2.96 21.88
C PRO A 134 -7.75 4.03 22.77
N LYS A 135 -7.76 5.26 22.28
CA LYS A 135 -8.52 6.38 22.82
C LYS A 135 -9.34 7.00 21.70
N LYS A 136 -10.67 6.92 21.82
CA LYS A 136 -11.58 7.60 20.90
C LYS A 136 -11.48 9.12 21.09
N THR A 137 -11.47 9.84 19.99
CA THR A 137 -11.44 11.31 19.93
C THR A 137 -12.52 11.79 18.96
N ARG A 138 -12.66 13.11 18.80
CA ARG A 138 -13.58 13.67 17.80
C ARG A 138 -13.13 13.39 16.36
N GLU A 139 -11.83 13.31 16.13
CA GLU A 139 -11.23 13.18 14.79
C GLU A 139 -11.05 11.71 14.35
N GLY A 140 -11.09 10.77 15.30
CA GLY A 140 -10.84 9.36 15.05
C GLY A 140 -10.42 8.61 16.30
N THR A 141 -9.60 7.58 16.14
CA THR A 141 -9.06 6.80 17.27
C THR A 141 -7.54 6.95 17.32
N VAL A 142 -7.02 7.36 18.46
CA VAL A 142 -5.58 7.42 18.73
C VAL A 142 -5.20 6.14 19.47
N TRP A 143 -4.31 5.36 18.89
CA TRP A 143 -3.78 4.14 19.47
C TRP A 143 -2.37 4.42 19.95
N THR A 144 -2.06 4.14 21.20
CA THR A 144 -0.71 4.35 21.76
C THR A 144 -0.14 3.06 22.31
N THR A 145 1.11 2.75 21.99
CA THR A 145 1.79 1.56 22.52
C THR A 145 2.09 1.70 24.01
N LEU A 146 1.95 0.61 24.77
CA LEU A 146 2.26 0.57 26.20
C LEU A 146 3.51 -0.27 26.54
N ASP A 147 4.01 -1.00 25.57
CA ASP A 147 5.01 -2.06 25.69
C ASP A 147 6.35 -1.71 25.02
N ARG A 148 6.49 -0.52 24.42
CA ARG A 148 7.71 -0.03 23.76
C ARG A 148 8.51 0.90 24.67
N GLU A 149 9.85 0.84 24.60
CA GLU A 149 10.79 1.75 25.27
C GLU A 149 10.46 3.20 24.88
N VAL A 150 10.21 3.43 23.59
CA VAL A 150 9.80 4.70 23.01
C VAL A 150 8.37 4.56 22.50
N PRO A 151 7.37 5.18 23.14
CA PRO A 151 5.99 5.03 22.75
C PRO A 151 5.70 5.56 21.35
N VAL A 152 4.90 4.81 20.60
CA VAL A 152 4.39 5.19 19.28
C VAL A 152 2.89 5.42 19.40
N SER A 153 2.37 6.47 18.77
CA SER A 153 0.94 6.65 18.56
C SER A 153 0.56 6.61 17.08
N VAL A 154 -0.58 6.00 16.78
CA VAL A 154 -1.19 5.96 15.45
C VAL A 154 -2.59 6.54 15.55
N THR A 155 -2.85 7.61 14.81
CA THR A 155 -4.17 8.22 14.70
C THR A 155 -4.84 7.72 13.44
N VAL A 156 -5.96 7.02 13.59
CA VAL A 156 -6.80 6.57 12.47
C VAL A 156 -8.03 7.47 12.38
N PRO A 157 -8.23 8.20 11.25
CA PRO A 157 -9.39 9.06 11.06
C PRO A 157 -10.73 8.32 11.19
N LYS A 158 -11.76 9.01 11.70
CA LYS A 158 -13.10 8.43 11.91
C LYS A 158 -13.75 7.88 10.63
N SER A 159 -13.40 8.42 9.46
CA SER A 159 -13.93 7.96 8.18
C SER A 159 -13.42 6.59 7.75
N LEU A 160 -12.32 6.11 8.35
CA LEU A 160 -11.78 4.78 8.07
C LEU A 160 -12.42 3.76 9.03
N PRO A 161 -13.15 2.75 8.52
CA PRO A 161 -13.73 1.71 9.35
C PRO A 161 -12.64 0.80 9.92
N GLU A 162 -12.99 0.06 10.97
CA GLU A 162 -12.12 -0.94 11.60
C GLU A 162 -10.71 -0.40 11.95
N PRO A 163 -10.60 0.64 12.81
CA PRO A 163 -9.34 1.31 13.08
C PRO A 163 -8.23 0.38 13.59
N GLY A 164 -8.59 -0.72 14.27
CA GLY A 164 -7.64 -1.73 14.73
C GLY A 164 -6.91 -2.45 13.58
N GLN A 165 -7.55 -2.67 12.42
CA GLN A 165 -6.91 -3.35 11.29
C GLN A 165 -5.81 -2.49 10.65
N TRP A 166 -6.02 -1.17 10.60
CA TRP A 166 -5.02 -0.22 10.11
C TRP A 166 -3.78 -0.17 11.03
N VAL A 167 -4.02 -0.21 12.34
CA VAL A 167 -2.93 -0.26 13.34
C VAL A 167 -2.20 -1.59 13.29
N ALA A 168 -2.94 -2.70 13.16
CA ALA A 168 -2.36 -4.04 13.04
C ALA A 168 -1.43 -4.20 11.82
N ALA A 169 -1.65 -3.44 10.75
CA ALA A 169 -0.76 -3.42 9.59
C ALA A 169 0.60 -2.74 9.89
N LEU A 170 0.64 -1.79 10.82
CA LEU A 170 1.86 -1.09 11.25
C LEU A 170 2.55 -1.79 12.42
N SER A 171 1.80 -2.56 13.21
CA SER A 171 2.26 -3.24 14.42
C SER A 171 3.57 -4.02 14.28
N PRO A 172 3.82 -4.83 13.23
CA PRO A 172 5.07 -5.59 13.13
C PRO A 172 6.32 -4.68 13.12
N HIS A 173 6.24 -3.54 12.42
CA HIS A 173 7.34 -2.57 12.36
C HIS A 173 7.54 -1.87 13.70
N VAL A 174 6.45 -1.64 14.45
CA VAL A 174 6.50 -1.07 15.80
C VAL A 174 7.04 -2.08 16.81
N ALA A 175 6.68 -3.36 16.68
CA ALA A 175 7.12 -4.46 17.53
C ALA A 175 8.64 -4.72 17.44
N ASP A 176 9.25 -4.40 16.30
CA ASP A 176 10.70 -4.42 16.09
C ASP A 176 11.48 -3.39 16.94
N THR A 177 10.79 -2.39 17.51
CA THR A 177 11.44 -1.40 18.39
C THR A 177 11.69 -1.97 19.79
N PRO A 178 12.70 -1.46 20.53
CA PRO A 178 13.01 -1.98 21.86
C PRO A 178 11.79 -2.01 22.79
N ALA A 179 11.59 -3.14 23.46
CA ALA A 179 10.50 -3.30 24.41
C ALA A 179 10.77 -2.54 25.72
N ARG A 180 9.69 -2.11 26.38
CA ARG A 180 9.75 -1.50 27.71
C ARG A 180 10.03 -2.58 28.75
N GLU A 181 10.91 -2.29 29.72
CA GLU A 181 11.18 -3.21 30.84
C GLU A 181 9.92 -3.62 31.62
N ARG A 182 8.96 -2.69 31.75
CA ARG A 182 7.70 -2.86 32.48
C ARG A 182 6.51 -2.56 31.59
N ALA A 183 6.08 -3.57 30.82
CA ALA A 183 4.80 -3.55 30.12
C ALA A 183 3.64 -4.03 31.02
N PRO A 184 2.39 -3.59 30.78
CA PRO A 184 1.20 -4.12 31.44
C PRO A 184 1.07 -5.65 31.30
N SER A 185 0.40 -6.30 32.26
CA SER A 185 0.07 -7.73 32.18
C SER A 185 -0.79 -8.00 30.95
N GLY A 186 -0.45 -9.01 30.15
CA GLY A 186 -1.10 -9.33 28.88
C GLY A 186 -0.45 -8.70 27.64
N CYS A 187 0.62 -7.92 27.81
CA CYS A 187 1.45 -7.38 26.72
C CYS A 187 2.79 -8.10 26.54
N ARG A 188 3.03 -9.17 27.30
CA ARG A 188 4.21 -10.04 27.19
C ARG A 188 3.72 -11.43 26.82
N GLU A 189 3.61 -11.71 25.53
CA GLU A 189 3.50 -13.06 24.99
C GLU A 189 4.50 -13.16 23.82
#